data_AF-A0AA40CJD0-F1
#
_entry.id   AF-A0AA40CJD0-F1
#
_cell.length_a   1.000
_cell.length_b   1.000
_cell.length_c   1.000
_cell.angle_alpha   90.00
_cell.angle_beta   90.00
_cell.angle_gamma   90.00
#
_symmetry.space_group_name_H-M   'P 1'
#
loop_
_entity.id
_entity.type
_entity.pdbx_description
1 polymer ?
#
loop_
_entity_poly.entity_id
_entity_poly.type
_entity_poly.pdbx_seq_one_letter_code
_entity_poly.pdbx_strand_id
1 'polypeptide(L)'
;NNQMQTNYFSKGCTATYDRGAYHAIKNSTAEFHTYSVNWTPERLDWLVDGVVTRTLLAETVKTSSCGGFPQAPMKVDVGSWVAGKKDASPGTIEWAGGLADFSNGPLKTYIKSINVTDDAKGVKNAVQYRYTDMSGRAESIVVE
;
A
#
# COMPACT_ATOMS: atom_id res chain seq x y z
N ASN A 1 9.25 1.15 18.52
CA ASN A 1 8.86 1.51 17.15
C ASN A 1 7.83 2.59 17.18
N ASN A 2 8.12 3.75 16.57
CA ASN A 2 7.24 4.92 16.55
C ASN A 2 7.05 5.47 15.12
N GLN A 3 7.14 4.59 14.12
CA GLN A 3 7.07 4.97 12.72
C GLN A 3 6.29 3.93 11.92
N MET A 4 5.68 4.40 10.82
CA MET A 4 5.12 3.58 9.76
C MET A 4 5.69 4.03 8.41
N GLN A 5 5.68 3.14 7.43
CA GLN A 5 6.07 3.48 6.07
C GLN A 5 4.85 3.40 5.14
N THR A 6 4.67 4.43 4.32
CA THR A 6 3.72 4.43 3.19
C THR A 6 4.50 4.27 1.89
N ASN A 7 3.93 3.58 0.92
CA ASN A 7 4.58 3.39 -0.38
C ASN A 7 3.52 3.21 -1.47
N TYR A 8 3.92 3.41 -2.73
CA TYR A 8 3.06 3.12 -3.87
C TYR A 8 3.89 2.63 -5.05
N PHE A 9 3.28 1.78 -5.87
CA PHE A 9 3.88 1.30 -7.11
C PHE A 9 2.90 1.44 -8.27
N SER A 10 3.43 1.60 -9.48
CA SER A 10 2.63 1.62 -10.70
C SER A 10 3.22 0.64 -11.69
N LYS A 11 2.35 -0.20 -12.27
CA LYS A 11 2.70 -1.25 -13.24
C LYS A 11 3.86 -2.15 -12.80
N GLY A 12 3.96 -2.41 -11.49
CA GLY A 12 5.01 -3.25 -10.90
C GLY A 12 6.43 -2.69 -10.99
N CYS A 13 6.64 -1.43 -11.40
CA CYS A 13 8.00 -0.95 -11.62
C CYS A 13 8.73 -0.64 -10.31
N THR A 14 9.93 -1.22 -10.14
CA THR A 14 10.80 -1.07 -8.96
C THR A 14 12.18 -0.48 -9.31
N ALA A 15 12.32 0.22 -10.45
CA ALA A 15 13.61 0.80 -10.85
C ALA A 15 14.07 1.89 -9.87
N THR A 16 13.14 2.54 -9.16
CA THR A 16 13.41 3.51 -8.10
C THR A 16 12.67 3.14 -6.82
N TYR A 17 13.24 3.56 -5.68
CA TYR A 17 12.66 3.41 -4.33
C TYR A 17 12.34 4.76 -3.67
N ASP A 18 12.15 5.79 -4.48
CA ASP A 18 11.85 7.19 -4.09
C ASP A 18 10.39 7.43 -3.67
N ARG A 19 9.55 6.40 -3.73
CA ARG A 19 8.10 6.48 -3.47
C ARG A 19 7.73 6.20 -2.01
N GLY A 20 8.67 5.64 -1.23
CA GLY A 20 8.49 5.40 0.19
C GLY A 20 8.55 6.69 1.00
N ALA A 21 7.72 6.80 2.03
CA ALA A 21 7.82 7.86 3.03
C ALA A 21 7.54 7.33 4.43
N TYR A 22 8.36 7.72 5.40
CA TYR A 22 8.19 7.38 6.81
C TYR A 22 7.40 8.46 7.53
N HIS A 23 6.51 8.03 8.42
CA HIS A 23 5.63 8.89 9.21
C HIS A 23 5.69 8.49 10.66
N ALA A 24 5.70 9.48 11.55
CA ALA A 24 5.65 9.23 12.98
C ALA A 24 4.26 8.71 13.39
N ILE A 25 4.24 7.69 14.24
CA ILE A 25 3.03 7.11 14.83
C ILE A 25 3.39 6.63 16.23
N LYS A 26 2.61 7.01 17.24
CA LYS A 26 2.89 6.60 18.62
C LYS A 26 2.50 5.14 18.81
N ASN A 27 3.31 4.36 19.54
CA ASN A 27 2.93 3.04 20.02
C ASN A 27 2.47 2.04 18.93
N SER A 28 3.01 2.12 17.71
CA SER A 28 2.54 1.34 16.54
C SER A 28 2.60 -0.18 16.66
N THR A 29 3.22 -0.69 17.73
CA THR A 29 3.35 -2.13 18.04
C THR A 29 2.64 -2.54 19.33
N ALA A 30 2.16 -1.57 20.12
CA ALA A 30 1.54 -1.81 21.43
C ALA A 30 0.04 -1.48 21.45
N GLU A 31 -0.44 -0.67 20.50
CA GLU A 31 -1.84 -0.24 20.41
C GLU A 31 -2.45 -0.57 19.05
N PHE A 32 -3.78 -0.65 19.00
CA PHE A 32 -4.51 -0.72 17.73
C PHE A 32 -4.62 0.66 17.11
N HIS A 33 -4.31 0.75 15.82
CA HIS A 33 -4.55 1.93 14.99
C HIS A 33 -5.46 1.58 13.83
N THR A 34 -6.22 2.57 13.36
CA THR A 34 -6.96 2.47 12.11
C THR A 34 -6.11 3.03 10.98
N TYR A 35 -5.57 2.15 10.14
CA TYR A 35 -4.89 2.54 8.92
C TYR A 35 -5.89 2.57 7.78
N SER A 36 -6.04 3.73 7.12
CA SER A 36 -6.94 3.88 5.97
C SER A 36 -6.19 4.33 4.74
N VAL A 37 -6.66 3.84 3.59
CA VAL A 37 -6.26 4.31 2.27
C VAL A 37 -7.52 4.80 1.57
N ASN A 38 -7.60 6.10 1.33
CA ASN A 38 -8.66 6.69 0.53
C ASN A 38 -8.11 6.99 -0.87
N TRP A 39 -8.63 6.30 -1.87
CA TRP A 39 -8.07 6.30 -3.22
C TRP A 39 -9.14 6.69 -4.23
N THR A 40 -8.89 7.77 -4.96
CA THR A 40 -9.72 8.27 -6.06
C THR A 40 -8.84 8.44 -7.31
N PRO A 41 -9.43 8.69 -8.49
CA PRO A 41 -8.66 9.01 -9.69
C PRO A 41 -7.74 10.23 -9.54
N GLU A 42 -8.07 11.16 -8.64
CA GLU A 42 -7.34 12.42 -8.44
C GLU A 42 -6.28 12.33 -7.34
N ARG A 43 -6.50 11.51 -6.31
CA ARG A 43 -5.57 11.42 -5.16
C ARG A 43 -5.60 10.11 -4.41
N LEU A 44 -4.51 9.86 -3.69
CA LEU A 44 -4.34 8.76 -2.77
C LEU A 44 -3.92 9.32 -1.40
N ASP A 45 -4.83 9.24 -0.43
CA ASP A 45 -4.61 9.67 0.94
C ASP A 45 -4.34 8.44 1.83
N TRP A 46 -3.26 8.49 2.59
CA TRP A 46 -3.02 7.58 3.71
C TRP A 46 -3.42 8.28 4.99
N LEU A 47 -4.16 7.56 5.83
CA LEU A 47 -4.64 8.06 7.11
C LEU A 47 -4.27 7.10 8.24
N VAL A 48 -4.05 7.68 9.41
CA VAL A 48 -3.92 6.97 10.68
C VAL A 48 -4.91 7.59 11.65
N ASP A 49 -5.77 6.75 12.24
CA ASP A 49 -6.77 7.16 13.22
C ASP A 49 -7.65 8.32 12.73
N GLY A 50 -7.98 8.30 11.43
CA GLY A 50 -8.81 9.30 10.76
C GLY A 50 -8.08 10.57 10.32
N VAL A 51 -6.79 10.72 10.60
CA VAL A 51 -5.98 11.90 10.23
C VAL A 51 -5.13 11.59 8.99
N VAL A 52 -5.19 12.46 7.98
CA VAL A 52 -4.35 12.35 6.78
C VAL A 52 -2.87 12.54 7.14
N THR A 53 -2.05 11.52 6.89
CA THR A 53 -0.60 11.55 7.11
C THR A 53 0.18 11.79 5.82
N ARG A 54 -0.39 11.42 4.67
CA ARG A 54 0.22 11.62 3.35
C ARG A 54 -0.86 11.73 2.29
N THR A 55 -0.65 12.64 1.34
CA THR A 55 -1.43 12.73 0.11
C THR A 55 -0.49 12.60 -1.09
N LEU A 56 -0.90 11.79 -2.07
CA LEU A 56 -0.30 11.72 -3.40
C LEU A 56 -1.33 12.22 -4.41
N LEU A 57 -1.05 13.34 -5.07
CA LEU A 57 -1.93 13.90 -6.10
C LEU A 57 -1.58 13.34 -7.47
N ALA A 58 -2.55 12.77 -8.18
CA ALA A 58 -2.35 12.16 -9.49
C ALA A 58 -1.70 13.13 -10.50
N GLU A 59 -2.09 14.41 -10.46
CA GLU A 59 -1.55 15.47 -11.34
C GLU A 59 -0.04 15.73 -11.15
N THR A 60 0.49 15.43 -9.96
CA THR A 60 1.92 15.67 -9.63
C THR A 60 2.78 14.44 -9.89
N VAL A 61 2.19 13.27 -10.12
CA VAL A 61 2.92 12.04 -10.38
C VAL A 61 3.40 12.01 -11.82
N LYS A 62 4.72 11.98 -12.00
CA LYS A 62 5.33 11.82 -13.33
C LYS A 62 4.90 10.49 -13.94
N THR A 63 4.25 10.56 -15.10
CA THR A 63 3.90 9.37 -15.88
C THR A 63 5.06 8.98 -16.78
N SER A 64 5.51 7.74 -16.68
CA SER A 64 6.58 7.19 -17.51
C SER A 64 6.39 5.68 -17.69
N SER A 65 7.30 5.00 -18.39
CA SER A 65 7.32 3.53 -18.43
C SER A 65 7.56 2.90 -17.04
N CYS A 66 8.18 3.65 -16.12
CA CYS A 66 8.48 3.25 -14.75
C CYS A 66 7.99 4.30 -13.75
N GLY A 67 6.75 4.74 -13.90
CA GLY A 67 6.19 5.80 -13.06
C GLY A 67 4.75 6.10 -13.44
N GLY A 68 3.97 6.53 -12.46
CA GLY A 68 2.59 6.90 -12.67
C GLY A 68 1.74 6.68 -11.44
N PHE A 69 0.53 7.22 -11.48
CA PHE A 69 -0.45 7.06 -10.42
C PHE A 69 -1.09 5.66 -10.49
N PRO A 70 -1.29 4.95 -9.35
CA PRO A 70 -2.07 3.71 -9.32
C PRO A 70 -3.52 3.99 -9.75
N GLN A 71 -4.02 3.21 -10.70
CA GLN A 71 -5.29 3.54 -11.39
C GLN A 71 -6.11 2.32 -11.85
N ALA A 72 -5.69 1.11 -11.45
CA ALA A 72 -6.28 -0.14 -11.92
C ALA A 72 -6.82 -0.96 -10.74
N PRO A 73 -7.93 -1.71 -10.89
CA PRO A 73 -8.56 -2.45 -9.81
C PRO A 73 -7.55 -3.22 -8.96
N MET A 74 -7.68 -3.09 -7.64
CA MET A 74 -6.77 -3.71 -6.67
C MET A 74 -7.52 -4.62 -5.72
N LYS A 75 -6.78 -5.56 -5.11
CA LYS A 75 -7.24 -6.33 -3.95
C LYS A 75 -6.52 -5.84 -2.69
N VAL A 76 -7.17 -6.02 -1.55
CA VAL A 76 -6.55 -5.78 -0.24
C VAL A 76 -5.94 -7.07 0.28
N ASP A 77 -4.63 -7.05 0.52
CA ASP A 77 -3.89 -8.13 1.18
C ASP A 77 -3.37 -7.61 2.51
N VAL A 78 -3.54 -8.37 3.59
CA VAL A 78 -3.02 -8.04 4.93
C VAL A 78 -2.26 -9.24 5.49
N GLY A 79 -1.05 -8.99 6.01
CA GLY A 79 -0.25 -10.05 6.61
C GLY A 79 1.02 -9.54 7.29
N SER A 80 1.63 -10.41 8.09
CA SER A 80 2.92 -10.22 8.72
C SER A 80 3.92 -11.24 8.18
N TRP A 81 5.16 -10.84 7.94
CA TRP A 81 6.21 -11.71 7.43
C TRP A 81 7.58 -11.28 7.97
N VAL A 82 8.57 -12.17 7.86
CA VAL A 82 9.93 -11.96 8.39
C VAL A 82 10.83 -11.37 7.30
N ALA A 83 10.93 -10.05 7.23
CA ALA A 83 11.78 -9.37 6.25
C ALA A 83 13.28 -9.53 6.55
N GLY A 84 13.68 -9.47 7.83
CA GLY A 84 15.05 -9.66 8.30
C GLY A 84 15.50 -11.12 8.39
N LYS A 85 15.03 -12.00 7.50
CA LYS A 85 15.49 -13.40 7.48
C LYS A 85 16.90 -13.50 6.86
N LYS A 86 17.70 -14.47 7.33
CA LYS A 86 19.13 -14.61 6.96
C LYS A 86 19.41 -14.75 5.46
N ASP A 87 18.44 -15.23 4.68
CA ASP A 87 18.51 -15.47 3.25
C ASP A 87 17.84 -14.37 2.40
N ALA A 88 17.37 -13.29 3.04
CA ALA A 88 16.86 -12.11 2.33
C ALA A 88 18.01 -11.29 1.73
N SER A 89 17.68 -10.42 0.77
CA SER A 89 18.67 -9.50 0.20
C SER A 89 19.20 -8.54 1.28
N PRO A 90 20.48 -8.11 1.22
CA PRO A 90 21.05 -7.20 2.21
C PRO A 90 20.23 -5.92 2.41
N GLY A 91 19.75 -5.31 1.32
CA GLY A 91 18.91 -4.11 1.40
C GLY A 91 17.55 -4.35 2.06
N THR A 92 16.96 -5.54 1.91
CA THR A 92 15.73 -5.91 2.63
C THR A 92 15.98 -6.08 4.13
N ILE A 93 17.11 -6.69 4.50
CA ILE A 93 17.51 -6.85 5.91
C ILE A 93 17.75 -5.47 6.54
N GLU A 94 18.49 -4.60 5.87
CA GLU A 94 18.73 -3.23 6.33
C GLU A 94 17.43 -2.43 6.46
N TRP A 95 16.56 -2.49 5.44
CA TRP A 95 15.23 -1.86 5.47
C TRP A 95 14.36 -2.37 6.63
N ALA A 96 14.45 -3.66 6.96
CA ALA A 96 13.73 -4.26 8.08
C ALA A 96 14.29 -3.88 9.47
N GLY A 97 15.42 -3.16 9.52
CA GLY A 97 16.10 -2.79 10.76
C GLY A 97 17.09 -3.84 11.27
N GLY A 98 17.48 -4.81 10.43
CA GLY A 98 18.43 -5.87 10.76
C GLY A 98 17.83 -7.27 10.73
N LEU A 99 18.60 -8.25 11.23
CA LEU A 99 18.16 -9.64 11.33
C LEU A 99 17.05 -9.77 12.38
N ALA A 100 16.04 -10.57 12.07
CA ALA A 100 14.97 -10.87 13.00
C ALA A 100 15.50 -11.69 14.18
N ASP A 101 15.19 -11.23 15.40
CA ASP A 101 15.49 -11.94 16.65
C ASP A 101 14.22 -12.57 17.22
N PHE A 102 14.26 -13.88 17.42
CA PHE A 102 13.17 -14.68 17.99
C PHE A 102 13.50 -15.28 19.36
N SER A 103 14.60 -14.85 19.98
CA SER A 103 15.06 -15.33 21.29
C SER A 103 14.00 -15.15 22.40
N ASN A 104 13.14 -14.14 22.28
CA ASN A 104 12.04 -13.83 23.21
C ASN A 104 10.69 -14.45 22.78
N GLY A 105 10.69 -15.39 21.83
CA GLY A 105 9.49 -16.08 21.35
C GLY A 105 8.90 -15.50 20.06
N PRO A 106 7.72 -16.01 19.63
CA PRO A 106 7.11 -15.62 18.37
C PRO A 106 6.57 -14.18 18.41
N LEU A 107 6.77 -13.45 17.32
CA LEU A 107 6.14 -12.15 17.09
C LEU A 107 4.70 -12.35 16.59
N LYS A 108 3.75 -11.59 17.14
CA LYS A 108 2.32 -11.70 16.81
C LYS A 108 1.80 -10.39 16.25
N THR A 109 0.99 -10.48 15.20
CA THR A 109 0.24 -9.36 14.62
C THR A 109 -1.25 -9.64 14.77
N TYR A 110 -2.00 -8.62 15.19
CA TYR A 110 -3.45 -8.72 15.39
C TYR A 110 -4.16 -7.77 14.44
N ILE A 111 -5.18 -8.29 13.74
CA ILE A 111 -6.03 -7.52 12.83
C ILE A 111 -7.45 -7.63 13.39
N LYS A 112 -8.01 -6.50 13.82
CA LYS A 112 -9.33 -6.49 14.47
C LYS A 112 -10.47 -6.52 13.45
N SER A 113 -10.35 -5.75 12.37
CA SER A 113 -11.36 -5.62 11.33
C SER A 113 -10.76 -5.09 10.05
N ILE A 114 -11.39 -5.40 8.91
CA ILE A 114 -11.09 -4.83 7.60
C ILE A 114 -12.40 -4.33 7.02
N ASN A 115 -12.42 -3.08 6.56
CA ASN A 115 -13.55 -2.49 5.84
C ASN A 115 -13.06 -2.00 4.47
N VAL A 116 -13.80 -2.35 3.41
CA VAL A 116 -13.48 -1.95 2.04
C VAL A 116 -14.74 -1.36 1.42
N THR A 117 -14.58 -0.19 0.81
CA THR A 117 -15.60 0.44 -0.03
C THR A 117 -15.06 0.48 -1.44
N ASP A 118 -15.83 -0.07 -2.38
CA ASP A 118 -15.52 -0.03 -3.80
C ASP A 118 -16.57 0.84 -4.51
N ASP A 119 -16.12 1.92 -5.15
CA ASP A 119 -17.00 2.80 -5.92
C ASP A 119 -17.44 2.15 -7.23
N ALA A 120 -16.68 1.16 -7.73
CA ALA A 120 -16.98 0.43 -8.96
C ALA A 120 -17.30 1.34 -10.17
N LYS A 121 -16.68 2.53 -10.24
CA LYS A 121 -16.98 3.59 -11.22
C LYS A 121 -18.48 3.95 -11.27
N GLY A 122 -19.18 3.86 -10.15
CA GLY A 122 -20.62 4.08 -10.03
C GLY A 122 -21.51 2.95 -10.59
N VAL A 123 -20.95 1.82 -11.03
CA VAL A 123 -21.75 0.67 -11.50
C VAL A 123 -22.38 -0.05 -10.32
N LYS A 124 -23.72 -0.09 -10.31
CA LYS A 124 -24.48 -0.79 -9.26
C LYS A 124 -24.36 -2.30 -9.43
N ASN A 125 -24.13 -3.01 -8.31
CA ASN A 125 -24.00 -4.46 -8.27
C ASN A 125 -22.88 -5.00 -9.18
N ALA A 126 -21.79 -4.25 -9.33
CA ALA A 126 -20.62 -4.71 -10.06
C ALA A 126 -20.12 -6.07 -9.55
N VAL A 127 -19.85 -6.98 -10.48
CA VAL A 127 -19.37 -8.33 -10.21
C VAL A 127 -17.98 -8.58 -10.78
N GLN A 128 -17.55 -7.81 -11.79
CA GLN A 128 -16.24 -7.98 -12.39
C GLN A 128 -15.63 -6.71 -12.98
N TYR A 129 -14.29 -6.75 -13.06
CA TYR A 129 -13.48 -5.78 -13.77
C TYR A 129 -12.77 -6.46 -14.93
N ARG A 130 -12.91 -5.90 -16.14
CA ARG A 130 -12.27 -6.43 -17.34
C ARG A 130 -11.40 -5.37 -18.00
N TYR A 131 -10.16 -5.75 -18.27
CA TYR A 131 -9.21 -4.95 -19.05
C TYR A 131 -9.51 -5.17 -20.54
N THR A 132 -9.77 -4.10 -21.28
CA THR A 132 -10.06 -4.16 -22.73
C THR A 132 -8.80 -4.13 -23.59
N ASP A 133 -7.66 -3.77 -22.99
CA ASP A 133 -6.34 -3.75 -23.62
C ASP A 133 -5.22 -4.05 -22.61
N MET A 134 -3.97 -3.97 -23.05
CA MET A 134 -2.78 -4.19 -22.23
C MET A 134 -2.12 -2.89 -21.73
N SER A 135 -2.80 -1.75 -21.81
CA SER A 135 -2.23 -0.45 -21.45
C SER A 135 -2.02 -0.30 -19.93
N GLY A 136 -2.80 -1.04 -19.14
CA GLY A 136 -2.84 -0.91 -17.68
C GLY A 136 -3.30 0.48 -17.22
N ARG A 137 -4.16 1.13 -18.01
CA ARG A 137 -4.75 2.44 -17.68
C ARG A 137 -6.19 2.30 -17.20
N ALA A 138 -6.66 3.26 -16.42
CA ALA A 138 -8.03 3.25 -15.89
C ALA A 138 -9.08 3.24 -17.01
N GLU A 139 -8.78 3.89 -18.14
CA GLU A 139 -9.70 4.00 -19.28
C GLU A 139 -9.98 2.65 -19.95
N SER A 140 -9.07 1.68 -19.84
CA SER A 140 -9.29 0.34 -20.39
C SER A 140 -10.07 -0.60 -19.46
N ILE A 141 -10.45 -0.13 -18.28
CA ILE A 141 -11.23 -0.92 -17.31
C ILE A 141 -12.73 -0.74 -17.56
N VAL A 142 -13.37 -1.82 -17.97
CA VAL A 142 -14.83 -1.96 -17.96
C VAL A 142 -15.25 -2.64 -16.67
N VAL A 143 -16.31 -2.11 -16.05
CA VAL A 143 -16.95 -2.68 -14.86
C VAL A 143 -18.29 -3.25 -15.29
N GLU A 144 -18.52 -4.51 -14.96
CA GLU A 144 -19.75 -5.25 -15.29
C GLU A 144 -20.42 -5.77 -14.02
#